data_AF-A0A969KGZ0-F1
#
_entry.id   AF-A0A969KGZ0-F1
#
_cell.length_a   1.000
_cell.length_b   1.000
_cell.length_c   1.000
_cell.angle_alpha   90.00
_cell.angle_beta   90.00
_cell.angle_gamma   90.00
#
_symmetry.space_group_name_H-M   'P 1'
#
loop_
_entity.id
_entity.type
_entity.pdbx_description
1 polymer ?
#
loop_
_entity_poly.entity_id
_entity_poly.type
_entity_poly.pdbx_seq_one_letter_code
_entity_poly.pdbx_strand_id
1 'polypeptide(L)'
;MIFYHHLLNQKNWFYLSLHWYIYSILKWQEHLPPNFVRAEYLPVGATHTEFFYDAVPAGAPINIHLDPAIVENYDVYFNVYDRSSLPISWCTLNQIDFTAPALTVKSTYLLRVRTKDQSVPQVQFTRQNYGVTIVPA
;
A
#
# COMPACT_ATOMS: atom_id res chain seq x y z
N MET A 1 10.65 15.31 -5.06
CA MET A 1 11.22 14.48 -3.97
C MET A 1 11.46 15.25 -2.65
N ILE A 2 11.30 16.59 -2.61
CA ILE A 2 11.66 17.42 -1.43
C ILE A 2 10.54 17.53 -0.37
N PHE A 3 9.27 17.34 -0.76
CA PHE A 3 8.11 17.59 0.12
C PHE A 3 8.03 16.64 1.34
N TYR A 4 8.29 15.34 1.16
CA TYR A 4 8.09 14.34 2.23
C TYR A 4 9.19 14.34 3.29
N HIS A 5 10.41 14.79 2.96
CA HIS A 5 11.49 14.89 3.94
C HIS A 5 11.16 15.84 5.10
N HIS A 6 10.41 16.92 4.83
CA HIS A 6 9.97 17.84 5.88
C HIS A 6 8.90 17.24 6.81
N LEU A 7 8.04 16.35 6.29
CA LEU A 7 7.00 15.67 7.08
C LEU A 7 7.59 14.62 8.04
N LEU A 8 8.55 13.85 7.57
CA LEU A 8 9.27 12.89 8.43
C LEU A 8 10.03 13.59 9.57
N ASN A 9 10.54 14.81 9.34
CA ASN A 9 11.19 15.61 10.37
C ASN A 9 10.23 16.19 11.42
N GLN A 10 8.92 16.19 11.17
CA GLN A 10 7.91 16.57 12.16
C GLN A 10 7.40 15.38 12.99
N LYS A 11 7.98 14.19 12.79
CA LYS A 11 7.67 13.00 13.57
C LYS A 11 7.94 13.28 15.05
N ASN A 12 6.88 13.27 15.82
CA ASN A 12 6.92 13.44 17.27
C ASN A 12 6.18 12.28 17.95
N TRP A 13 6.30 12.22 19.27
CA TRP A 13 5.65 11.19 20.07
C TRP A 13 4.12 11.19 19.90
N PHE A 14 3.52 12.36 19.65
CA PHE A 14 2.08 12.51 19.45
C PHE A 14 1.58 11.77 18.20
N TYR A 15 2.21 11.98 17.04
CA TYR A 15 1.88 11.26 15.81
C TYR A 15 2.12 9.76 15.94
N LEU A 16 3.21 9.37 16.63
CA LEU A 16 3.45 7.97 16.92
C LEU A 16 2.31 7.39 17.76
N SER A 17 1.92 8.02 18.87
CA SER A 17 0.83 7.55 19.72
C SER A 17 -0.50 7.44 18.97
N LEU A 18 -0.82 8.41 18.11
CA LEU A 18 -2.06 8.42 17.34
C LEU A 18 -2.11 7.28 16.31
N HIS A 19 -1.01 7.01 15.60
CA HIS A 19 -1.00 6.06 14.49
C HIS A 19 -0.39 4.69 14.81
N TRP A 20 0.15 4.50 16.03
CA TRP A 20 0.86 3.28 16.41
C TRP A 20 0.05 2.00 16.15
N TYR A 21 -1.27 2.10 16.33
CA TYR A 21 -2.22 1.00 16.20
C TYR A 21 -2.45 0.56 14.75
N ILE A 22 -2.23 1.42 13.75
CA ILE A 22 -2.49 1.11 12.33
C ILE A 22 -1.66 -0.09 11.85
N TYR A 23 -0.36 -0.08 12.17
CA TYR A 23 0.51 -1.22 11.87
C TYR A 23 0.00 -2.51 12.53
N SER A 24 -0.51 -2.42 13.76
CA SER A 24 -1.02 -3.58 14.49
C SER A 24 -2.31 -4.10 13.86
N ILE A 25 -3.25 -3.22 13.47
CA ILE A 25 -4.47 -3.62 12.76
C ILE A 25 -4.11 -4.37 11.48
N LEU A 26 -3.21 -3.82 10.66
CA LEU A 26 -2.83 -4.44 9.39
C LEU A 26 -2.06 -5.75 9.58
N LYS A 27 -1.20 -5.84 10.59
CA LYS A 27 -0.49 -7.08 10.91
C LYS A 27 -1.45 -8.22 11.29
N TRP A 28 -2.55 -7.91 11.95
CA TRP A 28 -3.53 -8.88 12.43
C TRP A 28 -4.82 -8.87 11.61
N GLN A 29 -4.79 -8.32 10.39
CA GLN A 29 -6.00 -8.09 9.60
C GLN A 29 -6.77 -9.36 9.25
N GLU A 30 -6.11 -10.51 9.18
CA GLU A 30 -6.74 -11.83 8.96
C GLU A 30 -7.63 -12.28 10.12
N HIS A 31 -7.44 -11.71 11.31
CA HIS A 31 -8.24 -12.00 12.51
C HIS A 31 -9.28 -10.91 12.82
N LEU A 32 -9.31 -9.84 12.02
CA LEU A 32 -10.21 -8.71 12.22
C LEU A 32 -11.29 -8.71 11.13
N PRO A 33 -12.47 -8.11 11.39
CA PRO A 33 -13.49 -7.94 10.36
C PRO A 33 -12.93 -7.11 9.18
N PRO A 34 -13.01 -7.60 7.93
CA PRO A 34 -12.44 -6.88 6.78
C PRO A 34 -12.97 -5.46 6.62
N ASN A 35 -14.26 -5.24 6.90
CA ASN A 35 -14.90 -3.93 6.83
C ASN A 35 -14.34 -2.95 7.87
N PHE A 36 -13.96 -3.43 9.06
CA PHE A 36 -13.35 -2.60 10.10
C PHE A 36 -11.97 -2.15 9.66
N VAL A 37 -11.12 -3.09 9.22
CA VAL A 37 -9.77 -2.78 8.73
C VAL A 37 -9.82 -1.77 7.57
N ARG A 38 -10.75 -1.98 6.63
CA ARG A 38 -10.97 -1.08 5.49
C ARG A 38 -11.40 0.31 5.93
N ALA A 39 -12.35 0.43 6.85
CA ALA A 39 -12.85 1.72 7.32
C ALA A 39 -11.80 2.53 8.08
N GLU A 40 -10.94 1.84 8.86
CA GLU A 40 -9.87 2.49 9.62
C GLU A 40 -8.68 2.90 8.75
N TYR A 41 -8.29 2.05 7.78
CA TYR A 41 -7.06 2.26 7.02
C TYR A 41 -7.27 3.04 5.72
N LEU A 42 -8.36 2.78 5.00
CA LEU A 42 -8.59 3.43 3.71
C LEU A 42 -9.39 4.72 3.88
N PRO A 43 -8.98 5.82 3.22
CA PRO A 43 -9.87 6.95 3.03
C PRO A 43 -11.06 6.50 2.18
N VAL A 44 -12.18 7.23 2.27
CA VAL A 44 -13.33 7.01 1.40
C VAL A 44 -12.85 7.12 -0.06
N GLY A 45 -12.82 5.97 -0.75
CA GLY A 45 -12.25 5.84 -2.07
C GLY A 45 -13.21 6.25 -3.18
N ALA A 46 -12.65 6.62 -4.35
CA ALA A 46 -13.43 6.74 -5.56
C ALA A 46 -13.88 5.34 -6.04
N THR A 47 -15.07 5.24 -6.63
CA THR A 47 -15.70 3.99 -7.11
C THR A 47 -14.88 3.22 -8.15
N HIS A 48 -13.89 3.85 -8.78
CA HIS A 48 -13.05 3.27 -9.83
C HIS A 48 -11.60 3.05 -9.39
N THR A 49 -11.40 2.87 -8.08
CA THR A 49 -10.08 2.69 -7.50
C THR A 49 -10.08 1.51 -6.58
N GLU A 50 -9.32 0.50 -6.97
CA GLU A 50 -9.07 -0.68 -6.16
C GLU A 50 -7.84 -0.46 -5.29
N PHE A 51 -7.91 -0.97 -4.07
CA PHE A 51 -6.88 -0.76 -3.07
C PHE A 51 -6.39 -2.09 -2.52
N PHE A 52 -5.08 -2.21 -2.39
CA PHE A 52 -4.44 -3.29 -1.68
C PHE A 52 -3.47 -2.72 -0.65
N TYR A 53 -3.40 -3.32 0.53
CA TYR A 53 -2.55 -2.81 1.59
C TYR A 53 -2.08 -3.92 2.53
N ASP A 54 -0.89 -3.73 3.09
CA ASP A 54 -0.33 -4.68 4.05
C ASP A 54 0.68 -4.05 5.01
N ALA A 55 0.95 -4.75 6.11
CA ALA A 55 2.00 -4.45 7.07
C ALA A 55 3.26 -5.25 6.76
N VAL A 56 4.43 -4.60 6.88
CA VAL A 56 5.72 -5.18 6.54
C VAL A 56 6.70 -5.00 7.71
N PRO A 57 7.31 -6.08 8.22
CA PRO A 57 8.38 -5.99 9.21
C PRO A 57 9.61 -5.25 8.67
N ALA A 58 10.41 -4.68 9.57
CA ALA A 58 11.71 -4.13 9.19
C ALA A 58 12.59 -5.20 8.54
N GLY A 59 13.23 -4.88 7.42
CA GLY A 59 14.12 -5.75 6.66
C GLY A 59 13.42 -6.74 5.74
N ALA A 60 12.09 -6.87 5.78
CA ALA A 60 11.36 -7.74 4.86
C ALA A 60 11.25 -7.09 3.46
N PRO A 61 11.48 -7.85 2.37
CA PRO A 61 11.30 -7.35 1.02
C PRO A 61 9.80 -7.23 0.69
N ILE A 62 9.46 -6.22 -0.12
CA ILE A 62 8.12 -6.07 -0.69
C ILE A 62 8.21 -6.39 -2.17
N ASN A 63 7.58 -7.49 -2.59
CA ASN A 63 7.56 -7.93 -3.98
C ASN A 63 6.17 -7.77 -4.57
N ILE A 64 6.09 -7.09 -5.70
CA ILE A 64 4.85 -6.80 -6.40
C ILE A 64 4.98 -7.34 -7.81
N HIS A 65 4.04 -8.20 -8.19
CA HIS A 65 3.93 -8.77 -9.52
C HIS A 65 2.66 -8.26 -10.19
N LEU A 66 2.78 -7.68 -11.39
CA LEU A 66 1.69 -7.15 -12.18
C LEU A 66 1.53 -7.98 -13.45
N ASP A 67 0.32 -8.47 -13.71
CA ASP A 67 0.01 -9.03 -15.01
C ASP A 67 0.22 -7.97 -16.13
N PRO A 68 0.70 -8.33 -17.33
CA PRO A 68 0.89 -7.39 -18.44
C PRO A 68 -0.34 -6.53 -18.74
N ALA A 69 -1.55 -7.09 -18.64
CA ALA A 69 -2.80 -6.35 -18.84
C ALA A 69 -3.02 -5.27 -17.77
N ILE A 70 -2.48 -5.45 -16.55
CA ILE A 70 -2.51 -4.41 -15.52
C ILE A 70 -1.62 -3.23 -15.90
N VAL A 71 -0.40 -3.50 -16.38
CA VAL A 71 0.55 -2.45 -16.79
C VAL A 71 -0.01 -1.62 -17.94
N GLU A 72 -0.69 -2.27 -18.89
CA GLU A 72 -1.29 -1.60 -20.05
C GLU A 72 -2.51 -0.75 -19.67
N ASN A 73 -3.44 -1.30 -18.89
CA ASN A 73 -4.78 -0.73 -18.73
C ASN A 73 -4.99 0.07 -17.44
N TYR A 74 -4.03 0.05 -16.51
CA TYR A 74 -4.18 0.67 -15.19
C TYR A 74 -3.01 1.58 -14.83
N ASP A 75 -3.31 2.56 -13.99
CA ASP A 75 -2.32 3.34 -13.26
C ASP A 75 -2.18 2.76 -11.86
N VAL A 76 -1.01 2.21 -11.56
CA VAL A 76 -0.69 1.59 -10.27
C VAL A 76 0.22 2.53 -9.46
N TYR A 77 -0.26 2.98 -8.31
CA TYR A 77 0.51 3.82 -7.39
C TYR A 77 0.87 3.02 -6.14
N PHE A 78 2.15 3.01 -5.80
CA PHE A 78 2.68 2.39 -4.60
C PHE A 78 3.11 3.46 -3.60
N ASN A 79 2.65 3.36 -2.36
CA ASN A 79 3.02 4.25 -1.26
C ASN A 79 3.45 3.42 -0.05
N VAL A 80 4.48 3.87 0.64
CA VAL A 80 4.97 3.28 1.89
C VAL A 80 4.89 4.30 3.00
N TYR A 81 4.39 3.88 4.15
CA TYR A 81 4.28 4.69 5.35
C TYR A 81 5.01 4.03 6.53
N ASP A 82 5.58 4.85 7.40
CA ASP A 82 6.16 4.38 8.65
C ASP A 82 5.05 4.09 9.70
N ARG A 83 5.45 3.68 10.91
CA ARG A 83 4.50 3.43 12.02
C ARG A 83 3.71 4.64 12.49
N SER A 84 4.13 5.85 12.14
CA SER A 84 3.42 7.09 12.43
C SER A 84 2.50 7.49 11.28
N SER A 85 2.26 6.59 10.31
CA SER A 85 1.53 6.85 9.06
C SER A 85 2.13 7.99 8.23
N LEU A 86 3.42 8.28 8.43
CA LEU A 86 4.12 9.29 7.64
C LEU A 86 4.71 8.65 6.39
N PRO A 87 4.57 9.30 5.22
CA PRO A 87 5.06 8.76 3.95
C PRO A 87 6.58 8.65 3.95
N ILE A 88 7.09 7.44 3.68
CA ILE A 88 8.51 7.13 3.50
C ILE A 88 8.87 7.30 2.02
N SER A 89 8.11 6.65 1.14
CA SER A 89 8.38 6.63 -0.29
C SER A 89 7.10 6.39 -1.09
N TRP A 90 7.14 6.77 -2.36
CA TRP A 90 6.07 6.46 -3.30
C TRP A 90 6.65 6.36 -4.72
N CYS A 91 5.99 5.60 -5.57
CA CYS A 91 6.27 5.54 -7.00
C CYS A 91 5.04 5.06 -7.78
N THR A 92 5.08 5.25 -9.09
CA THR A 92 4.17 4.58 -10.04
C THR A 92 4.81 3.29 -10.53
N LEU A 93 4.05 2.20 -10.58
CA LEU A 93 4.52 0.93 -11.09
C LEU A 93 4.11 0.79 -12.56
N ASN A 94 5.10 0.59 -13.42
CA ASN A 94 4.96 0.44 -14.87
C ASN A 94 5.74 -0.79 -15.41
N GLN A 95 6.15 -1.68 -14.51
CA GLN A 95 6.91 -2.89 -14.80
C GLN A 95 6.23 -4.09 -14.14
N ILE A 96 6.37 -5.26 -14.76
CA ILE A 96 5.75 -6.51 -14.33
C ILE A 96 6.23 -6.90 -12.93
N ASP A 97 7.55 -6.89 -12.71
CA ASP A 97 8.14 -7.23 -11.42
C ASP A 97 8.72 -5.99 -10.76
N PHE A 98 8.32 -5.75 -9.51
CA PHE A 98 8.85 -4.66 -8.71
C PHE A 98 9.19 -5.15 -7.31
N THR A 99 10.43 -4.90 -6.90
CA THR A 99 10.87 -5.09 -5.52
C THR A 99 11.14 -3.72 -4.90
N ALA A 100 10.43 -3.41 -3.81
CA ALA A 100 10.67 -2.17 -3.09
C ALA A 100 12.04 -2.19 -2.38
N PRO A 101 12.70 -1.03 -2.22
CA PRO A 101 13.92 -0.94 -1.41
C PRO A 101 13.71 -1.49 0.01
N ALA A 102 14.75 -2.12 0.56
CA ALA A 102 14.70 -2.65 1.92
C ALA A 102 14.41 -1.53 2.94
N LEU A 103 13.38 -1.73 3.76
CA LEU A 103 12.96 -0.78 4.78
C LEU A 103 13.61 -1.13 6.11
N THR A 104 14.23 -0.16 6.79
CA THR A 104 14.87 -0.38 8.10
C THR A 104 13.89 -0.29 9.27
N VAL A 105 12.64 0.06 9.01
CA VAL A 105 11.59 0.26 10.01
C VAL A 105 10.37 -0.59 9.67
N LYS A 106 9.56 -0.89 10.69
CA LYS A 106 8.22 -1.47 10.49
C LYS A 106 7.37 -0.46 9.73
N SER A 107 6.73 -0.93 8.68
CA SER A 107 6.03 -0.06 7.74
C SER A 107 4.72 -0.68 7.30
N THR A 108 3.91 0.13 6.65
CA THR A 108 2.71 -0.29 5.93
C THR A 108 2.83 0.19 4.50
N TYR A 109 2.22 -0.50 3.55
CA TYR A 109 2.14 -0.01 2.18
C TYR A 109 0.72 -0.02 1.67
N LEU A 110 0.48 0.85 0.68
CA LEU A 110 -0.78 1.01 0.00
C LEU A 110 -0.52 1.02 -1.50
N LEU A 111 -1.14 0.07 -2.19
CA LEU A 111 -1.31 0.07 -3.62
C LEU A 111 -2.68 0.64 -3.97
N ARG A 112 -2.66 1.56 -4.93
CA ARG A 112 -3.85 2.13 -5.52
C ARG A 112 -3.84 1.81 -7.00
N VAL A 113 -4.79 0.99 -7.43
CA VAL A 113 -4.94 0.54 -8.82
C VAL A 113 -6.15 1.26 -9.41
N ARG A 114 -5.90 2.12 -10.39
CA ARG A 114 -6.93 2.92 -11.04
C ARG A 114 -7.02 2.51 -12.50
N THR A 115 -8.21 2.21 -13.00
CA THR A 115 -8.38 1.94 -14.42
C THR A 115 -8.20 3.22 -15.26
N LYS A 116 -7.57 3.08 -16.44
CA LYS A 116 -7.49 4.14 -17.46
C LYS A 116 -8.81 4.28 -18.22
N ASP A 117 -9.57 3.19 -18.34
CA ASP A 117 -10.87 3.16 -19.01
C ASP A 117 -11.92 2.45 -18.14
N GLN A 118 -13.09 3.06 -17.99
CA GLN A 118 -14.20 2.57 -17.17
C GLN A 118 -14.80 1.25 -17.69
N SER A 119 -14.47 0.85 -18.93
CA SER A 119 -14.89 -0.41 -19.53
C SER A 119 -14.07 -1.64 -19.09
N VAL A 120 -12.92 -1.42 -18.45
CA VAL A 120 -11.97 -2.47 -18.07
C VAL A 120 -12.47 -3.21 -16.81
N PRO A 121 -12.31 -4.55 -16.72
CA PRO A 121 -12.75 -5.35 -15.57
C PRO A 121 -12.15 -4.88 -14.24
N GLN A 122 -12.67 -5.41 -13.13
CA GLN A 122 -12.06 -5.21 -11.81
C GLN A 122 -10.69 -5.91 -11.74
N VAL A 123 -9.96 -5.73 -10.63
CA VAL A 123 -8.70 -6.45 -10.39
C VAL A 123 -8.82 -7.41 -9.23
N GLN A 124 -8.09 -8.51 -9.28
CA GLN A 124 -7.94 -9.44 -8.17
C GLN A 124 -6.53 -9.31 -7.59
N PHE A 125 -6.46 -9.35 -6.26
CA PHE A 125 -5.20 -9.31 -5.52
C PHE A 125 -4.96 -10.64 -4.83
N THR A 126 -3.81 -11.24 -5.10
CA THR A 126 -3.35 -12.43 -4.39
C THR A 126 -2.22 -12.02 -3.46
N ARG A 127 -2.51 -11.96 -2.16
CA ARG A 127 -1.51 -11.67 -1.13
C ARG A 127 -0.43 -12.77 -1.12
N GLN A 128 0.81 -12.33 -1.07
CA GLN A 128 1.99 -13.18 -0.85
C GLN A 128 2.74 -12.66 0.37
N ASN A 129 3.73 -13.40 0.85
CA ASN A 129 4.49 -13.03 2.04
C ASN A 129 5.13 -11.63 1.88
N TYR A 130 4.52 -10.62 2.51
CA TYR A 130 4.84 -9.18 2.38
C TYR A 130 4.80 -8.62 0.95
N GLY A 131 4.07 -9.28 0.05
CA GLY A 131 3.97 -8.94 -1.36
C GLY A 131 2.59 -9.21 -1.95
N VAL A 132 2.43 -9.00 -3.25
CA VAL A 132 1.14 -9.17 -3.93
C VAL A 132 1.29 -9.42 -5.42
N THR A 133 0.44 -10.29 -5.95
CA THR A 133 0.21 -10.45 -7.38
C THR A 133 -1.11 -9.80 -7.76
N ILE A 134 -1.10 -8.96 -8.80
CA ILE A 134 -2.27 -8.24 -9.30
C ILE A 134 -2.61 -8.76 -10.69
N VAL A 135 -3.83 -9.25 -10.86
CA VAL A 135 -4.34 -9.78 -12.14
C VAL A 135 -5.70 -9.16 -12.45
N PRO A 136 -6.11 -9.07 -13.74
CA PRO A 136 -7.49 -8.73 -14.09
C PRO A 136 -8.47 -9.75 -13.50
N ALA A 137 -9.65 -9.27 -13.08
CA ALA A 137 -10.71 -10.09 -12.50
C ALA A 137 -11.54 -10.84 -13.53
#